data_AF-A0A7Y7E8Z8-F1
#
_entry.id   AF-A0A7Y7E8Z8-F1
#
_cell.length_a   1.000
_cell.length_b   1.000
_cell.length_c   1.000
_cell.angle_alpha   90.00
_cell.angle_beta   90.00
_cell.angle_gamma   90.00
#
_symmetry.space_group_name_H-M   'P 1'
#
loop_
_entity.id
_entity.type
_entity.pdbx_description
1 polymer ?
#
loop_
_entity_poly.entity_id
_entity_poly.type
_entity_poly.pdbx_seq_one_letter_code
_entity_poly.pdbx_strand_id
1 'polypeptide(L)' 'MDEHPVIRFTRELMVVSDLDQATAGAFVRAVYQEGMHDGEQRVIVELHRRDRTVEELERELARLRGEAPGGG' A
#
# COMPACT_ATOMS: atom_id res chain seq x y z
N MET A 1 23.41 -18.82 0.44
CA MET A 1 22.12 -18.25 0.02
C MET A 1 21.19 -18.42 1.19
N ASP A 2 20.72 -17.32 1.77
CA ASP A 2 19.79 -17.37 2.90
C ASP A 2 18.41 -17.83 2.42
N GLU A 3 17.72 -18.60 3.25
CA GLU A 3 16.38 -19.10 2.94
C GLU A 3 15.39 -17.94 2.80
N HIS A 4 14.52 -18.00 1.79
CA HIS A 4 13.52 -16.96 1.57
C HIS A 4 12.59 -16.83 2.80
N PRO A 5 12.34 -15.63 3.35
CA PRO A 5 11.59 -15.46 4.60
C PRO A 5 10.21 -16.11 4.63
N VAL A 6 9.48 -16.09 3.50
CA VAL A 6 8.17 -16.74 3.36
C VAL A 6 8.26 -18.27 3.46
N ILE A 7 9.35 -18.88 2.99
CA ILE A 7 9.57 -20.32 3.08
C ILE A 7 9.83 -20.69 4.55
N ARG A 8 10.71 -19.94 5.22
CA ARG A 8 10.98 -20.10 6.65
C ARG A 8 9.70 -19.96 7.48
N PHE A 9 8.93 -18.91 7.26
CA PHE A 9 7.67 -18.67 7.95
C PHE A 9 6.64 -19.78 7.72
N THR A 10 6.48 -20.25 6.48
CA THR A 10 5.55 -21.37 6.18
C THR A 10 5.93 -22.62 6.97
N ARG A 11 7.23 -22.93 7.09
CA ARG A 11 7.70 -24.07 7.89
C ARG A 11 7.45 -23.87 9.38
N GLU A 12 7.77 -22.71 9.92
CA GLU A 12 7.50 -22.37 11.32
C GLU A 12 6.01 -22.48 11.63
N LEU A 13 5.14 -22.02 10.73
CA LEU A 13 3.69 -22.15 10.85
C LEU A 13 3.28 -23.63 10.93
N MET A 14 3.76 -24.47 10.00
CA MET A 14 3.46 -25.91 10.02
C MET A 14 3.85 -26.56 11.37
N VAL A 15 5.00 -26.17 11.94
CA VAL A 15 5.47 -26.70 13.23
C VAL A 15 4.53 -26.34 14.39
N VAL A 16 3.93 -25.15 14.38
CA VAL A 16 3.10 -24.66 15.50
C VAL A 16 1.61 -24.93 15.32
N SER A 17 1.16 -25.33 14.13
CA SER A 17 -0.27 -25.43 13.81
C SER A 17 -0.74 -26.78 13.26
N ASP A 18 0.13 -27.80 13.20
CA ASP A 18 -0.17 -29.14 12.66
C ASP A 18 -0.74 -29.13 11.22
N LEU A 19 -0.54 -28.03 10.49
CA LEU A 19 -0.99 -27.89 9.12
C LEU A 19 -0.04 -28.62 8.18
N ASP A 20 -0.61 -29.31 7.20
CA ASP A 20 0.18 -29.80 6.08
C ASP A 20 0.71 -28.64 5.22
N GLN A 21 1.68 -28.95 4.36
CA GLN A 21 2.35 -27.97 3.52
C GLN A 21 1.38 -27.26 2.57
N ALA A 22 0.38 -27.97 2.05
CA ALA A 22 -0.59 -27.41 1.11
C ALA A 22 -1.48 -26.36 1.81
N THR A 23 -1.97 -26.69 2.99
CA THR A 23 -2.85 -25.83 3.80
C THR A 23 -2.09 -24.64 4.36
N ALA A 24 -0.89 -24.85 4.89
CA ALA A 24 -0.02 -23.76 5.34
C ALA A 24 0.35 -22.82 4.18
N GLY A 25 0.70 -23.38 3.02
CA GLY A 25 1.02 -22.60 1.82
C GLY A 25 -0.17 -21.77 1.30
N ALA A 26 -1.37 -22.35 1.30
CA ALA A 26 -2.59 -21.65 0.93
C ALA A 26 -2.90 -20.50 1.91
N PHE A 27 -2.76 -20.76 3.21
CA PHE A 27 -2.97 -19.75 4.26
C PHE A 27 -2.00 -18.57 4.12
N VAL A 28 -0.69 -18.84 4.01
CA VAL A 28 0.33 -17.80 3.87
C VAL A 28 0.12 -16.98 2.61
N ARG A 29 -0.27 -17.62 1.49
CA ARG A 29 -0.62 -16.91 0.25
C ARG A 29 -1.83 -15.99 0.44
N ALA A 30 -2.88 -16.46 1.10
CA ALA A 30 -4.09 -15.67 1.31
C ALA A 30 -3.79 -14.41 2.14
N VAL A 31 -3.09 -14.57 3.27
CA VAL A 31 -2.70 -13.46 4.15
C VAL A 31 -1.79 -12.48 3.42
N TYR A 32 -0.83 -12.96 2.63
CA TYR A 32 0.04 -12.10 1.83
C TYR A 32 -0.76 -11.27 0.82
N GLN A 33 -1.72 -11.88 0.12
CA GLN A 33 -2.55 -11.20 -0.87
C GLN A 33 -3.45 -10.14 -0.24
N GLU A 34 -4.06 -10.45 0.91
CA GLU A 34 -4.88 -9.51 1.66
C GLU A 34 -4.03 -8.32 2.15
N GLY A 35 -2.85 -8.58 2.72
CA GLY A 35 -1.93 -7.52 3.14
C GLY A 35 -1.45 -6.63 1.99
N MET A 36 -1.22 -7.21 0.80
CA MET A 36 -0.91 -6.45 -0.42
C MET A 36 -2.07 -5.54 -0.82
N HIS A 37 -3.29 -6.07 -0.82
CA HIS A 37 -4.48 -5.30 -1.19
C HIS A 37 -4.72 -4.12 -0.23
N ASP A 38 -4.61 -4.36 1.09
CA ASP A 38 -4.69 -3.31 2.11
C ASP A 38 -3.60 -2.24 1.92
N GLY A 39 -2.38 -2.68 1.61
CA GLY A 39 -1.26 -1.78 1.32
C GLY A 39 -1.53 -0.89 0.10
N GLU A 40 -2.02 -1.48 -1.00
CA GLU A 40 -2.39 -0.77 -2.22
C GLU A 40 -3.48 0.28 -1.95
N GLN A 41 -4.54 -0.10 -1.21
CA GLN A 41 -5.60 0.84 -0.83
C GLN A 41 -5.07 2.03 -0.03
N ARG A 42 -4.19 1.79 0.96
CA ARG A 42 -3.58 2.86 1.75
C ARG A 42 -2.74 3.80 0.90
N VAL A 43 -1.93 3.25 -0.02
CA VAL A 43 -1.12 4.07 -0.94
C VAL A 43 -2.02 4.92 -1.83
N ILE A 44 -3.11 4.37 -2.36
CA ILE A 44 -4.07 5.11 -3.18
C ILE A 44 -4.66 6.29 -2.37
N VAL A 45 -5.08 6.06 -1.13
CA VAL A 45 -5.63 7.13 -0.27
C VAL A 45 -4.61 8.24 0.00
N GLU A 46 -3.37 7.87 0.31
CA GLU A 46 -2.29 8.84 0.56
C GLU A 46 -1.94 9.64 -0.70
N LEU A 47 -1.93 9.01 -1.88
CA LEU A 47 -1.73 9.71 -3.15
C LEU A 47 -2.84 10.74 -3.40
N HIS A 48 -4.11 10.36 -3.24
CA HIS A 48 -5.23 11.30 -3.40
C HIS A 48 -5.17 12.47 -2.39
N ARG A 49 -4.71 12.22 -1.17
CA ARG A 49 -4.51 13.28 -0.17
C ARG A 49 -3.41 14.25 -0.60
N ARG A 50 -2.29 13.72 -1.10
CA ARG A 50 -1.18 14.52 -1.60
C ARG A 50 -1.60 15.34 -2.81
N ASP A 51 -2.31 14.74 -3.76
CA ASP A 51 -2.73 15.42 -4.99
C ASP A 51 -3.68 16.59 -4.67
N ARG A 52 -4.63 16.42 -3.74
CA ARG A 52 -5.45 17.54 -3.23
C ARG A 52 -4.62 18.64 -2.61
N THR A 53 -3.59 18.29 -1.84
CA THR A 53 -2.69 19.28 -1.22
C THR A 53 -1.91 20.04 -2.29
N VAL A 54 -1.45 19.37 -3.34
CA VAL A 54 -0.76 20.00 -4.47
C VAL A 54 -1.70 20.97 -5.19
N GLU A 55 -2.93 20.56 -5.50
CA GLU A 55 -3.92 21.44 -6.14
C GLU A 55 -4.24 22.67 -5.28
N GLU A 56 -4.35 22.52 -3.95
CA GLU A 56 -4.58 23.63 -3.04
C GLU A 56 -3.41 24.62 -3.05
N LEU A 57 -2.17 24.12 -3.02
CA LEU A 57 -0.97 24.95 -3.10
C LEU A 57 -0.83 25.64 -4.47
N GLU A 58 -1.16 24.96 -5.56
CA GLU A 58 -1.15 25.54 -6.91
C GLU A 58 -2.17 26.67 -7.02
N ARG A 59 -3.39 26.49 -6.50
CA ARG A 59 -4.40 27.57 -6.44
C ARG A 59 -3.92 28.75 -5.62
N GLU A 60 -3.27 28.50 -4.48
CA GLU A 60 -2.74 29.57 -3.64
C GLU A 60 -1.58 30.30 -4.32
N LEU A 61 -0.68 29.59 -4.99
CA LEU A 61 0.39 30.19 -5.80
C LEU A 61 -0.17 31.07 -6.93
N ALA A 62 -1.22 30.62 -7.63
CA ALA A 62 -1.87 31.41 -8.68
C ALA A 62 -2.48 32.71 -8.12
N ARG A 63 -3.14 32.63 -6.95
CA ARG A 63 -3.66 33.81 -6.24
C ARG A 63 -2.55 34.78 -5.86
N LEU A 64 -1.45 34.28 -5.29
CA LEU A 64 -0.30 35.11 -4.89
C LEU A 64 0.41 35.76 -6.08
N ARG A 65 0.38 35.12 -7.25
CA ARG A 65 0.90 35.68 -8.51
C ARG A 65 -0.02 36.72 -9.15
N GLY A 66 -1.24 36.90 -8.64
CA GLY A 66 -2.20 37.86 -9.16
C GLY A 66 -2.97 37.37 -10.40
N GLU A 67 -2.93 36.07 -10.71
CA GLU A 67 -3.75 35.47 -11.76
C GLU A 67 -5.18 35.27 -11.23
N ALA A 68 -5.96 36.35 -11.21
CA ALA A 68 -7.41 36.24 -11.10
C ALA A 68 -7.97 35.68 -12.44
N PRO A 69 -8.93 34.74 -12.42
CA PRO A 69 -9.59 34.31 -13.64
C PRO A 69 -10.49 35.44 -14.14
N GLY A 70 -9.94 36.25 -15.05
CA GLY A 70 -10.64 37.36 -15.69
C GLY A 70 -10.03 38.71 -15.33
N GLY A 71 -9.25 39.28 -16.25
CA GLY A 71 -8.81 40.66 -16.16
C GLY A 71 -7.94 41.09 -17.34
N GLY A 72 -8.59 41.65 -18.37
CA GLY A 72 -7.96 42.49 -19.41
C GLY A 72 -7.76 41.84 -20.77
#